data_AF-A0A397IVU2-F1
#
_entry.id   AF-A0A397IVU2-F1
#
_cell.length_a   1.000
_cell.length_b   1.000
_cell.length_c   1.000
_cell.angle_alpha   90.00
_cell.angle_beta   90.00
_cell.angle_gamma   90.00
#
_symmetry.space_group_name_H-M   'P 1'
#
loop_
_entity.id
_entity.type
_entity.pdbx_description
1 polymer ?
#
loop_
_entity_poly.entity_id
_entity_poly.type
_entity_poly.pdbx_seq_one_letter_code
_entity_poly.pdbx_strand_id
1 'polypeptide(L)'
;MIYRFFPAIVVYSRALTTTATSYIQLLENILAKGYDIVKFFSKTEFPLSQKKQAEEVCHEALKAIASGNGEQSEKARILLETYNEKINSHNVQQFWENIRLRNERFKTRNVQLHLDEKKKQQFIQVESNVIEEFHVTGNRLLSEFKATTSANLMNDPGSKEKRTMDSGELSKNSKKIKTTNTDEIDSESNDLEENDEKEIKNLIEDKVYLMNDQ
;
A
#
# COMPACT_ATOMS: atom_id res chain seq x y z
N MET A 1 5.92 19.79 51.34
CA MET A 1 5.68 20.06 49.91
C MET A 1 7.03 19.93 49.20
N ILE A 2 7.35 18.74 48.67
CA ILE A 2 8.63 18.47 47.99
C ILE A 2 8.30 18.22 46.53
N TYR A 3 8.71 19.15 45.67
CA TYR A 3 8.61 19.03 44.23
C TYR A 3 9.49 17.86 43.75
N ARG A 4 8.85 16.78 43.26
CA ARG A 4 9.52 15.77 42.43
C ARG A 4 9.44 16.24 40.99
N PHE A 5 10.51 16.87 40.52
CA PHE A 5 10.66 17.30 39.15
C PHE A 5 11.72 16.43 38.45
N PHE A 6 11.31 15.86 37.32
CA PHE A 6 12.09 15.25 36.23
C PHE A 6 12.73 13.84 36.35
N PRO A 7 12.17 12.89 35.59
CA PRO A 7 12.93 11.88 34.86
C PRO A 7 13.00 12.13 33.34
N ALA A 8 12.17 13.03 32.78
CA ALA A 8 12.03 13.18 31.33
C ALA A 8 13.28 13.75 30.63
N ILE A 9 13.98 14.70 31.25
CA ILE A 9 15.13 15.37 30.61
C ILE A 9 16.29 14.41 30.35
N VAL A 10 16.51 13.43 31.24
CA VAL A 10 17.66 12.50 31.14
C VAL A 10 17.49 11.49 30.00
N VAL A 11 16.25 11.09 29.70
CA VAL A 11 15.96 10.09 28.64
C VAL A 11 16.10 10.71 27.24
N TYR A 12 15.66 11.96 27.05
CA TYR A 12 15.78 12.65 25.77
C TYR A 12 17.26 12.89 25.40
N SER A 13 18.10 13.29 26.35
CA SER A 13 19.52 13.54 26.09
C SER A 13 20.27 12.29 25.62
N ARG A 14 19.95 11.11 26.19
CA ARG A 14 20.59 9.84 25.79
C ARG A 14 20.18 9.37 24.39
N ALA A 15 18.92 9.55 24.01
CA ALA A 15 18.44 9.18 22.68
C ALA A 15 19.10 10.05 21.59
N LEU A 16 19.20 11.36 21.84
CA LEU A 16 19.86 12.33 20.95
C LEU A 16 21.38 12.07 20.81
N THR A 17 22.07 11.68 21.89
CA THR A 17 23.49 11.33 21.79
C THR A 17 23.70 10.04 21.00
N THR A 18 22.79 9.07 21.11
CA THR A 18 22.92 7.78 20.43
C THR A 18 22.80 7.91 18.91
N THR A 19 21.88 8.74 18.43
CA THR A 19 21.71 9.00 17.00
C THR A 19 22.87 9.80 16.42
N ALA A 20 23.36 10.82 17.14
CA ALA A 20 24.54 11.58 16.74
C ALA A 20 25.79 10.70 16.62
N THR A 21 26.04 9.83 17.61
CA THR A 21 27.16 8.86 17.56
C THR A 21 27.00 7.85 16.42
N SER A 22 25.77 7.42 16.11
CA SER A 22 25.48 6.52 14.99
C SER A 22 25.87 7.15 13.63
N TYR A 23 25.53 8.42 13.41
CA TYR A 23 25.89 9.11 12.16
C TYR A 23 27.40 9.33 12.01
N ILE A 24 28.10 9.61 13.11
CA ILE A 24 29.57 9.71 13.11
C ILE A 24 30.19 8.38 12.68
N GLN A 25 29.80 7.27 13.33
CA GLN A 25 30.31 5.93 13.00
C GLN A 25 29.99 5.52 11.56
N LEU A 26 28.78 5.83 11.09
CA LEU A 26 28.37 5.58 9.72
C LEU A 26 29.27 6.34 8.73
N LEU A 27 29.52 7.63 8.99
CA LEU A 27 30.32 8.47 8.11
C LEU A 27 31.81 8.08 8.14
N GLU A 28 32.34 7.74 9.31
CA GLU A 28 33.70 7.17 9.42
C GLU A 28 33.86 5.91 8.58
N ASN A 29 32.87 5.01 8.60
CA ASN A 29 32.87 3.79 7.78
C ASN A 29 32.85 4.10 6.28
N ILE A 30 32.07 5.10 5.87
CA ILE A 30 31.98 5.56 4.48
C ILE A 30 33.33 6.13 4.01
N LEU A 31 33.96 6.98 4.83
CA LEU A 31 35.28 7.56 4.56
C LEU A 31 36.38 6.50 4.52
N ALA A 32 36.34 5.52 5.44
CA ALA A 32 37.27 4.40 5.45
C ALA A 32 37.20 3.57 4.15
N LYS A 33 36.00 3.43 3.58
CA LYS A 33 35.77 2.72 2.31
C LYS A 33 35.99 3.60 1.06
N GLY A 34 36.32 4.88 1.22
CA GLY A 34 36.54 5.82 0.12
C GLY A 34 35.28 6.23 -0.64
N TYR A 35 34.11 6.09 -0.02
CA TYR A 35 32.84 6.53 -0.62
C TYR A 35 32.56 8.01 -0.35
N ASP A 36 31.71 8.61 -1.18
CA ASP A 36 31.34 10.03 -1.13
C ASP A 36 30.11 10.30 -0.23
N ILE A 37 29.81 11.58 0.03
CA ILE A 37 28.69 12.06 0.86
C ILE A 37 27.32 11.61 0.35
N VAL A 38 27.18 11.33 -0.95
CA VAL A 38 25.95 10.73 -1.50
C VAL A 38 25.67 9.37 -0.87
N LYS A 39 26.73 8.58 -0.60
CA LYS A 39 26.58 7.29 0.07
C LYS A 39 26.08 7.46 1.51
N PHE A 40 26.50 8.53 2.18
CA PHE A 40 25.99 8.88 3.50
C PHE A 40 24.49 9.16 3.44
N PHE A 41 24.04 10.07 2.56
CA PHE A 41 22.61 10.37 2.43
C PHE A 41 21.77 9.15 2.03
N SER A 42 22.31 8.25 1.20
CA SER A 42 21.61 7.01 0.83
C SER A 42 21.40 6.04 2.01
N LYS A 43 22.17 6.17 3.09
CA LYS A 43 22.12 5.27 4.26
C LYS A 43 21.40 5.87 5.47
N THR A 44 21.18 7.18 5.50
CA THR A 44 20.59 7.88 6.65
C THR A 44 19.07 8.04 6.56
N GLU A 45 18.45 7.54 5.48
CA GLU A 45 16.98 7.46 5.29
C GLU A 45 16.23 8.80 5.48
N PHE A 46 16.92 9.94 5.36
CA PHE A 46 16.27 11.23 5.48
C PHE A 46 15.23 11.44 4.37
N PRO A 47 13.98 11.81 4.70
CA PRO A 47 13.01 12.22 3.70
C PRO A 47 13.46 13.52 3.03
N LEU A 48 12.99 13.75 1.80
CA LEU A 48 13.32 14.97 1.04
C LEU A 48 13.00 16.27 1.81
N SER A 49 11.95 16.27 2.62
CA SER A 49 11.56 17.41 3.46
C SER A 49 12.62 17.77 4.51
N GLN A 50 13.49 16.82 4.87
CA GLN A 50 14.56 16.96 5.84
C GLN A 50 15.94 17.09 5.16
N LYS A 51 16.00 17.40 3.86
CA LYS A 51 17.27 17.59 3.14
C LYS A 51 18.25 18.47 3.90
N LYS A 52 17.82 19.67 4.32
CA LYS A 52 18.68 20.61 5.05
C LYS A 52 19.19 20.03 6.37
N GLN A 53 18.34 19.32 7.10
CA GLN A 53 18.74 18.64 8.33
C GLN A 53 19.76 17.52 8.06
N ALA A 54 19.61 16.76 6.97
CA ALA A 54 20.57 15.75 6.56
C ALA A 54 21.95 16.35 6.28
N GLU A 55 21.99 17.51 5.61
CA GLU A 55 23.21 18.26 5.32
C GLU A 55 23.86 18.78 6.61
N GLU A 56 23.08 19.34 7.54
CA GLU A 56 23.58 19.78 8.85
C GLU A 56 24.16 18.61 9.65
N VAL A 57 23.46 17.47 9.70
CA VAL A 57 23.94 16.26 10.39
C VAL A 57 25.22 15.72 9.75
N CYS A 58 25.32 15.71 8.42
CA CYS A 58 26.54 15.31 7.72
C CYS A 58 27.72 16.23 8.11
N HIS A 59 27.49 17.53 8.09
CA HIS A 59 28.50 18.53 8.42
C HIS A 59 28.98 18.44 9.87
N GLU A 60 28.07 18.28 10.84
CA GLU A 60 28.45 18.11 12.25
C GLU A 60 29.16 16.77 12.50
N ALA A 61 28.75 15.69 11.82
CA ALA A 61 29.47 14.43 11.87
C ALA A 61 30.89 14.56 11.32
N LEU A 62 31.09 15.26 10.19
CA LEU A 62 32.41 15.53 9.64
C LEU A 62 33.30 16.32 10.61
N LYS A 63 32.76 17.36 11.25
CA LYS A 63 33.50 18.13 12.27
C LYS A 63 33.96 17.25 13.42
N ALA A 64 33.08 16.38 13.92
CA ALA A 64 33.42 15.46 14.99
C ALA A 64 34.57 14.52 14.59
N ILE A 65 34.53 13.96 13.39
CA ILE A 65 35.59 13.08 12.86
C ILE A 65 36.90 13.86 12.65
N ALA A 66 36.83 15.06 12.08
CA ALA A 66 37.97 15.95 11.82
C ALA A 66 38.67 16.44 13.10
N SER A 67 37.96 16.43 14.24
CA SER A 67 38.53 16.78 15.56
C SER A 67 39.41 15.68 16.16
N GLY A 68 39.29 14.45 15.65
CA GLY A 68 40.11 13.31 16.07
C GLY A 68 41.51 13.31 15.44
N ASN A 69 42.11 12.12 15.44
CA ASN A 69 43.39 11.83 14.81
C ASN A 69 43.24 10.59 13.92
N GLY A 70 44.05 10.49 12.87
CA GLY A 70 44.09 9.32 11.99
C GLY A 70 43.66 9.61 10.55
N GLU A 71 43.69 8.58 9.71
CA GLU A 71 43.46 8.70 8.26
C GLU A 71 42.05 9.21 7.95
N GLN A 72 41.04 8.73 8.66
CA GLN A 72 39.64 9.15 8.49
C GLN A 72 39.45 10.62 8.91
N SER A 73 40.17 11.06 9.95
CA SER A 73 40.15 12.45 10.40
C SER A 73 40.71 13.38 9.35
N GLU A 74 41.81 13.00 8.70
CA GLU A 74 42.40 13.76 7.61
C GLU A 74 41.48 13.82 6.38
N LYS A 75 40.89 12.68 5.99
CA LYS A 75 39.86 12.64 4.94
C LYS A 75 38.68 13.55 5.25
N ALA A 76 38.23 13.58 6.51
CA ALA A 76 37.14 14.44 6.94
C ALA A 76 37.52 15.94 6.87
N ARG A 77 38.77 16.31 7.21
CA ARG A 77 39.26 17.70 7.06
C ARG A 77 39.25 18.16 5.61
N ILE A 78 39.82 17.37 4.70
CA ILE A 78 39.84 17.66 3.26
C ILE A 78 38.40 17.80 2.72
N LEU A 79 37.51 16.93 3.16
CA LEU A 79 36.11 16.97 2.76
C LEU A 79 35.36 18.19 3.34
N LEU A 80 35.70 18.64 4.55
CA LEU A 80 35.16 19.86 5.14
C LEU A 80 35.60 21.11 4.36
N GLU A 81 36.86 21.18 3.93
CA GLU A 81 37.37 22.30 3.12
C GLU A 81 36.61 22.45 1.80
N THR A 82 36.24 21.33 1.18
CA THR A 82 35.50 21.28 -0.09
C THR A 82 33.99 21.04 0.08
N TYR A 83 33.47 21.13 1.31
CA TYR A 83 32.11 20.69 1.64
C TYR A 83 31.05 21.41 0.83
N ASN A 84 31.15 22.74 0.73
CA ASN A 84 30.19 23.56 -0.02
C ASN A 84 30.16 23.21 -1.52
N GLU A 85 31.31 22.87 -2.10
CA GLU A 85 31.37 22.43 -3.50
C GLU A 85 30.74 21.05 -3.66
N LYS A 86 31.00 20.14 -2.71
CA LYS A 86 30.47 18.78 -2.73
C LYS A 86 28.97 18.73 -2.53
N ILE A 87 28.42 19.48 -1.58
CA ILE A 87 26.97 19.48 -1.32
C ILE A 87 26.18 20.11 -2.48
N ASN A 88 26.78 21.08 -3.17
CA ASN A 88 26.21 21.71 -4.36
C ASN A 88 26.55 20.97 -5.65
N SER A 89 27.28 19.85 -5.58
CA SER A 89 27.69 19.09 -6.75
C SER A 89 26.51 18.44 -7.47
N HIS A 90 26.69 18.18 -8.76
CA HIS A 90 25.68 17.53 -9.60
C HIS A 90 25.22 16.18 -9.03
N ASN A 91 26.13 15.39 -8.45
CA ASN A 91 25.79 14.07 -7.90
C ASN A 91 24.84 14.16 -6.71
N VAL A 92 25.06 15.12 -5.80
CA VAL A 92 24.18 15.35 -4.65
C VAL A 92 22.83 15.90 -5.11
N GLN A 93 22.83 16.82 -6.08
CA GLN A 93 21.59 17.33 -6.68
C GLN A 93 20.77 16.20 -7.33
N GLN A 94 21.41 15.35 -8.16
CA GLN A 94 20.75 14.21 -8.78
C GLN A 94 20.19 13.22 -7.74
N PHE A 95 20.92 12.97 -6.65
CA PHE A 95 20.43 12.12 -5.57
C PHE A 95 19.11 12.64 -5.00
N TRP A 96 19.04 13.93 -4.66
CA TRP A 96 17.83 14.54 -4.11
C TRP A 96 16.69 14.62 -5.14
N GLU A 97 17.00 14.92 -6.40
CA GLU A 97 16.01 14.89 -7.49
C GLU A 97 15.43 13.49 -7.70
N ASN A 98 16.25 12.44 -7.62
CA ASN A 98 15.78 11.07 -7.71
C ASN A 98 14.83 10.70 -6.55
N ILE A 99 15.11 11.17 -5.33
CA ILE A 99 14.18 11.01 -4.21
C ILE A 99 12.87 11.76 -4.48
N ARG A 100 12.95 13.00 -4.99
CA ARG A 100 11.76 13.79 -5.36
C ARG A 100 10.88 13.06 -6.38
N LEU A 101 11.48 12.58 -7.47
CA LEU A 101 10.78 11.86 -8.53
C LEU A 101 10.16 10.55 -8.03
N ARG A 102 10.85 9.80 -7.17
CA ARG A 102 10.27 8.59 -6.54
C ARG A 102 9.05 8.93 -5.69
N ASN A 103 9.14 9.97 -4.88
CA ASN A 103 8.02 10.42 -4.04
C ASN A 103 6.82 10.87 -4.89
N GLU A 104 7.07 11.57 -5.99
CA GLU A 104 6.00 11.97 -6.93
C GLU A 104 5.36 10.76 -7.60
N ARG A 105 6.16 9.81 -8.12
CA ARG A 105 5.64 8.58 -8.73
C ARG A 105 4.80 7.76 -7.74
N PHE A 106 5.26 7.65 -6.49
CA PHE A 106 4.52 6.93 -5.45
C PHE A 106 3.17 7.61 -5.15
N LYS A 107 3.15 8.94 -5.04
CA LYS A 107 1.91 9.71 -4.86
C LYS A 107 0.95 9.49 -6.03
N THR A 108 1.42 9.62 -7.27
CA THR A 108 0.59 9.42 -8.46
C THR A 108 0.04 7.99 -8.52
N ARG A 109 0.87 6.98 -8.26
CA ARG A 109 0.44 5.57 -8.21
C ARG A 109 -0.66 5.36 -7.17
N ASN A 110 -0.51 5.92 -5.98
CA ASN A 110 -1.53 5.79 -4.92
C ASN A 110 -2.84 6.49 -5.29
N VAL A 111 -2.78 7.66 -5.91
CA VAL A 111 -3.98 8.35 -6.41
C VAL A 111 -4.69 7.51 -7.47
N GLN A 112 -3.93 6.90 -8.38
CA GLN A 112 -4.49 6.03 -9.42
C GLN A 112 -5.17 4.80 -8.82
N LEU A 113 -4.49 4.11 -7.90
CA LEU A 113 -5.05 2.95 -7.19
C LEU A 113 -6.35 3.31 -6.45
N HIS A 114 -6.37 4.44 -5.75
CA HIS A 114 -7.55 4.91 -5.04
C HIS A 114 -8.71 5.24 -6.00
N LEU A 115 -8.42 5.80 -7.17
CA LEU A 115 -9.42 6.10 -8.18
C LEU A 115 -9.99 4.84 -8.82
N ASP A 116 -9.17 3.84 -9.08
CA ASP A 116 -9.60 2.55 -9.62
C ASP A 116 -10.44 1.76 -8.62
N GLU A 117 -10.06 1.80 -7.33
CA GLU A 117 -10.87 1.24 -6.24
C GLU A 117 -12.25 1.93 -6.16
N LYS A 118 -12.30 3.26 -6.22
CA LYS A 118 -13.57 4.00 -6.24
C LYS A 118 -14.46 3.64 -7.42
N LYS A 119 -13.88 3.47 -8.61
CA LYS A 119 -14.64 3.02 -9.80
C LYS A 119 -15.23 1.63 -9.60
N LYS A 120 -14.45 0.70 -9.04
CA LYS A 120 -14.95 -0.66 -8.71
C LYS A 120 -16.10 -0.61 -7.69
N GLN A 121 -15.96 0.20 -6.64
CA GLN A 121 -17.02 0.40 -5.66
C GLN A 121 -18.30 0.95 -6.28
N GLN A 122 -18.18 1.96 -7.16
CA GLN A 122 -19.33 2.52 -7.88
C GLN A 122 -20.01 1.48 -8.79
N PHE A 123 -19.22 0.68 -9.51
CA PHE A 123 -19.76 -0.38 -10.35
C PHE A 123 -20.57 -1.40 -9.55
N ILE A 124 -20.00 -1.90 -8.44
CA ILE A 124 -20.68 -2.83 -7.53
C ILE A 124 -21.95 -2.20 -6.95
N GLN A 125 -21.91 -0.92 -6.59
CA GLN A 125 -23.08 -0.21 -6.08
C GLN A 125 -24.22 -0.16 -7.10
N VAL A 126 -23.92 0.12 -8.37
CA VAL A 126 -24.93 0.13 -9.44
C VAL A 126 -25.51 -1.27 -9.64
N GLU A 127 -24.68 -2.32 -9.70
CA GLU A 127 -25.15 -3.70 -9.80
C GLU A 127 -26.06 -4.10 -8.62
N SER A 128 -25.65 -3.72 -7.39
CA SER A 128 -26.44 -3.96 -6.19
C SER A 128 -27.80 -3.28 -6.26
N ASN A 129 -27.85 -2.01 -6.69
CA ASN A 129 -29.10 -1.27 -6.82
C ASN A 129 -30.05 -1.93 -7.85
N VAL A 130 -29.52 -2.40 -8.99
CA VAL A 130 -30.32 -3.09 -10.01
C VAL A 130 -30.91 -4.40 -9.47
N ILE A 131 -30.13 -5.18 -8.71
CA ILE A 131 -30.61 -6.41 -8.08
C ILE A 131 -31.68 -6.10 -7.03
N GLU A 132 -31.49 -5.06 -6.22
CA GLU A 132 -32.45 -4.63 -5.22
C GLU A 132 -33.78 -4.20 -5.86
N GLU A 133 -33.74 -3.37 -6.90
CA GLU A 133 -34.93 -2.98 -7.67
C GLU A 133 -35.64 -4.19 -8.30
N PHE A 134 -34.88 -5.15 -8.83
CA PHE A 134 -35.43 -6.38 -9.37
C PHE A 134 -36.14 -7.21 -8.29
N HIS A 135 -35.53 -7.36 -7.10
CA HIS A 135 -36.15 -8.07 -5.97
C HIS A 135 -37.44 -7.36 -5.50
N VAL A 136 -37.41 -6.04 -5.35
CA VAL A 136 -38.59 -5.25 -4.95
C VAL A 136 -39.72 -5.42 -5.97
N THR A 137 -39.41 -5.25 -7.26
CA THR A 137 -40.40 -5.35 -8.34
C THR A 137 -40.94 -6.77 -8.47
N GLY A 138 -40.07 -7.78 -8.43
CA GLY A 138 -40.45 -9.20 -8.51
C GLY A 138 -41.36 -9.62 -7.36
N ASN A 139 -41.02 -9.22 -6.13
CA ASN A 139 -41.86 -9.49 -4.96
C ASN A 139 -43.22 -8.80 -5.05
N ARG A 140 -43.27 -7.57 -5.59
CA ARG A 140 -44.53 -6.84 -5.82
C ARG A 140 -45.41 -7.58 -6.83
N LEU A 141 -44.87 -7.92 -8.00
CA LEU A 141 -45.59 -8.66 -9.05
C LEU A 141 -46.07 -10.03 -8.57
N LEU A 142 -45.25 -10.76 -7.82
CA LEU A 142 -45.65 -12.05 -7.24
C LEU A 142 -46.82 -11.89 -6.25
N SER A 143 -46.82 -10.82 -5.46
CA SER A 143 -47.90 -10.52 -4.51
C SER A 143 -49.19 -10.12 -5.24
N GLU A 144 -49.09 -9.28 -6.28
CA GLU A 144 -50.21 -8.91 -7.15
C GLU A 144 -50.80 -10.13 -7.89
N PHE A 145 -49.95 -11.03 -8.39
CA PHE A 145 -50.38 -12.28 -9.03
C PHE A 145 -51.11 -13.22 -8.07
N LYS A 146 -50.60 -13.38 -6.84
CA LYS A 146 -51.28 -14.17 -5.80
C LYS A 146 -52.62 -13.57 -5.43
N ALA A 147 -52.69 -12.25 -5.27
CA ALA A 147 -53.94 -11.55 -4.95
C ALA A 147 -54.99 -11.72 -6.06
N THR A 148 -54.62 -11.53 -7.33
CA THR A 148 -55.53 -11.73 -8.47
C THR A 148 -55.95 -13.18 -8.66
N THR A 149 -55.05 -14.14 -8.48
CA THR A 149 -55.38 -15.57 -8.51
C THR A 149 -56.35 -15.94 -7.39
N SER A 150 -56.12 -15.44 -6.16
CA SER A 150 -57.04 -15.66 -5.04
C SER A 150 -58.41 -14.98 -5.23
N ALA A 151 -58.45 -13.80 -5.86
CA ALA A 151 -59.68 -13.09 -6.18
C ALA A 151 -60.47 -13.80 -7.29
N ASN A 152 -59.80 -14.36 -8.30
CA ASN A 152 -60.44 -15.12 -9.37
C ASN A 152 -61.00 -16.47 -8.88
N LEU A 153 -60.35 -17.10 -7.89
CA LEU A 153 -60.85 -18.31 -7.22
C LEU A 153 -62.03 -18.05 -6.28
N MET A 154 -62.21 -16.83 -5.78
CA MET A 154 -63.34 -16.44 -4.94
C MET A 154 -64.56 -15.95 -5.74
N ASN A 155 -64.41 -15.71 -7.04
CA ASN A 155 -65.46 -15.16 -7.91
C ASN A 155 -66.11 -16.20 -8.86
N ASP A 156 -65.81 -17.49 -8.73
CA ASP A 156 -66.54 -18.54 -9.47
C ASP A 156 -67.53 -19.30 -8.55
N PRO A 157 -68.81 -18.89 -8.49
CA PRO A 157 -69.86 -19.71 -7.91
C PRO A 157 -70.38 -20.69 -8.98
N GLY A 158 -69.61 -21.74 -9.24
CA GLY A 158 -70.14 -23.03 -9.65
C GLY A 158 -69.91 -23.45 -11.10
N SER A 159 -68.96 -24.38 -11.27
CA SER A 159 -69.26 -25.61 -12.00
C SER A 159 -68.49 -26.77 -11.39
N LYS A 160 -69.24 -27.73 -10.86
CA LYS A 160 -68.72 -29.05 -10.51
C LYS A 160 -68.35 -29.76 -11.80
N GLU A 161 -67.07 -29.87 -12.12
CA GLU A 161 -66.62 -30.88 -13.07
C GLU A 161 -65.68 -31.89 -12.41
N LYS A 162 -66.27 -33.05 -12.16
CA LYS A 162 -65.68 -34.28 -11.66
C LYS A 162 -64.88 -34.89 -12.82
N ARG A 163 -63.55 -34.88 -12.78
CA ARG A 163 -62.72 -35.76 -13.61
C ARG A 163 -61.57 -36.37 -12.80
N THR A 164 -61.29 -37.59 -13.20
CA THR A 164 -60.61 -38.69 -12.51
C THR A 164 -59.09 -38.53 -12.48
N MET A 165 -58.46 -39.35 -11.63
CA MET A 165 -57.01 -39.43 -11.43
C MET A 165 -56.20 -39.50 -12.74
N ASP A 166 -55.01 -38.91 -12.73
CA ASP A 166 -53.81 -39.58 -13.22
C ASP A 166 -52.59 -39.21 -12.37
N SER A 167 -51.82 -40.23 -12.02
CA SER A 167 -50.69 -40.19 -11.09
C SER A 167 -49.43 -39.95 -11.90
N GLY A 168 -49.05 -38.69 -12.10
CA GLY A 168 -47.77 -38.33 -12.71
C GLY A 168 -46.70 -38.09 -11.64
N GLU A 169 -45.92 -39.12 -11.32
CA GLU A 169 -44.69 -39.02 -10.52
C GLU A 169 -43.71 -37.99 -11.13
N LEU A 170 -43.25 -37.04 -10.32
CA LEU A 170 -41.98 -36.36 -10.55
C LEU A 170 -41.12 -36.40 -9.28
N SER A 171 -40.42 -37.52 -9.16
CA SER A 171 -39.02 -37.66 -8.75
C SER A 171 -38.50 -36.69 -7.67
N LYS A 172 -38.41 -37.22 -6.45
CA LYS A 172 -37.50 -36.74 -5.40
C LYS A 172 -36.06 -36.76 -5.91
N ASN A 173 -35.36 -35.63 -5.85
CA ASN A 173 -33.92 -35.64 -5.62
C ASN A 173 -33.52 -34.40 -4.81
N SER A 174 -33.70 -34.54 -3.50
CA SER A 174 -33.09 -33.72 -2.48
C SER A 174 -31.61 -34.10 -2.35
N LYS A 175 -30.71 -33.29 -2.91
CA LYS A 175 -29.28 -33.38 -2.61
C LYS A 175 -28.95 -32.45 -1.45
N LYS A 176 -28.91 -33.07 -0.27
CA LYS A 176 -28.30 -32.62 0.97
C LYS A 176 -26.81 -32.40 0.75
N ILE A 177 -26.30 -31.21 1.02
CA ILE A 177 -24.89 -31.06 1.44
C ILE A 177 -24.91 -30.44 2.84
N LYS A 178 -24.35 -31.23 3.74
CA LYS A 178 -24.15 -31.01 5.16
C LYS A 178 -22.69 -30.52 5.35
N THR A 179 -22.42 -30.02 6.55
CA THR A 179 -21.13 -29.93 7.26
C THR A 179 -20.14 -28.84 6.84
N THR A 180 -19.36 -28.21 7.72
CA THR A 180 -19.23 -28.16 9.20
C THR A 180 -18.25 -27.04 9.55
N ASN A 181 -18.50 -26.37 10.68
CA ASN A 181 -17.59 -25.82 11.70
C ASN A 181 -16.11 -25.50 11.39
N THR A 182 -15.76 -24.26 11.79
CA THR A 182 -14.55 -23.80 12.52
C THR A 182 -13.21 -24.47 12.25
N ASP A 183 -12.20 -23.65 11.97
CA ASP A 183 -10.97 -23.60 12.77
C ASP A 183 -10.28 -22.24 12.60
N GLU A 184 -9.73 -21.75 13.71
CA GLU A 184 -8.77 -20.66 13.81
C GLU A 184 -7.52 -20.95 12.96
N ILE A 185 -6.73 -19.94 12.61
CA ILE A 185 -5.25 -19.94 12.70
C ILE A 185 -4.69 -18.62 12.13
N ASP A 186 -3.92 -18.00 13.02
CA ASP A 186 -2.68 -17.23 12.92
C ASP A 186 -2.34 -16.25 11.79
N SER A 187 -1.80 -15.15 12.33
CA SER A 187 -0.77 -14.30 11.77
C SER A 187 0.46 -15.09 11.34
N GLU A 188 0.86 -15.00 10.07
CA GLU A 188 2.27 -15.17 9.71
C GLU A 188 2.63 -14.37 8.44
N SER A 189 3.70 -13.61 8.58
CA SER A 189 4.45 -12.85 7.59
C SER A 189 5.25 -13.76 6.65
N ASN A 190 5.31 -13.43 5.35
CA ASN A 190 6.55 -13.25 4.55
C ASN A 190 6.35 -13.51 3.03
N ASP A 191 7.05 -12.68 2.25
CA ASP A 191 7.70 -12.93 0.95
C ASP A 191 6.86 -13.31 -0.28
N LEU A 192 6.36 -12.29 -1.01
CA LEU A 192 6.01 -12.40 -2.44
C LEU A 192 6.27 -11.06 -3.16
N GLU A 193 7.53 -10.76 -3.52
CA GLU A 193 7.86 -9.62 -4.41
C GLU A 193 8.65 -10.00 -5.68
N GLU A 194 8.85 -11.29 -6.00
CA GLU A 194 9.73 -11.67 -7.13
C GLU A 194 9.02 -12.28 -8.36
N ASN A 195 7.68 -12.44 -8.34
CA ASN A 195 6.98 -13.08 -9.46
C ASN A 195 6.30 -12.10 -10.42
N ASP A 196 5.93 -10.90 -9.96
CA ASP A 196 5.08 -9.98 -10.73
C ASP A 196 5.87 -9.13 -11.75
N GLU A 197 7.20 -9.00 -11.62
CA GLU A 197 8.02 -8.23 -12.56
C GLU A 197 8.28 -8.94 -13.89
N LYS A 198 8.17 -10.29 -13.93
CA LYS A 198 8.36 -11.06 -15.17
C LYS A 198 7.14 -11.03 -16.08
N GLU A 199 5.94 -10.94 -15.52
CA GLU A 199 4.70 -10.92 -16.29
C GLU A 199 4.51 -9.57 -17.01
N ILE A 200 4.95 -8.46 -16.40
CA ILE A 200 4.85 -7.11 -16.99
C ILE A 200 5.81 -6.93 -18.17
N LYS A 201 7.01 -7.55 -18.15
CA LYS A 201 7.95 -7.43 -19.28
C LYS A 201 7.45 -8.14 -20.54
N ASN A 202 6.86 -9.32 -20.40
CA ASN A 202 6.33 -10.08 -21.54
C ASN A 202 5.14 -9.36 -22.20
N LEU A 203 4.29 -8.68 -21.41
CA LEU A 203 3.16 -7.90 -21.91
C LEU A 203 3.56 -6.62 -22.67
N ILE A 204 4.76 -6.08 -22.43
CA ILE A 204 5.27 -4.90 -23.14
C ILE A 204 5.93 -5.31 -24.47
N GLU A 205 6.65 -6.43 -24.51
CA GLU A 205 7.28 -6.91 -25.74
C GLU A 205 6.25 -7.35 -26.80
N ASP A 206 5.16 -8.01 -26.40
CA ASP A 206 4.08 -8.42 -27.32
C ASP A 206 3.32 -7.24 -27.94
N LYS A 207 3.24 -6.09 -27.25
CA LYS A 207 2.60 -4.88 -27.78
C LYS A 207 3.49 -4.08 -28.73
N VAL A 208 4.81 -4.13 -28.56
CA VAL A 208 5.75 -3.40 -29.43
C VAL A 208 5.85 -4.08 -30.81
N TYR A 209 5.69 -5.40 -30.89
CA TYR A 209 5.66 -6.12 -32.17
C TYR A 209 4.40 -5.83 -33.00
N LEU A 210 3.26 -5.59 -32.37
CA LEU A 210 1.99 -5.34 -33.08
C LEU A 210 1.85 -3.91 -33.65
N MET A 211 2.71 -2.97 -33.26
CA MET A 211 2.65 -1.58 -33.75
C MET A 211 3.63 -1.27 -34.90
N ASN A 212 4.49 -2.22 -35.29
CA ASN A 212 5.49 -2.00 -36.35
C ASN A 212 5.13 -2.63 -37.71
N ASP A 213 3.97 -3.28 -37.83
CA ASP A 213 3.49 -3.94 -39.07
C ASP A 213 2.23 -3.26 -39.68
N GLN A 214 2.10 -1.94 -39.56
CA GLN A 214 1.14 -1.12 -40.33
C GLN A 214 1.85 0.05 -41.01
#